data_AF-A0A954M983-F1
#
_entry.id   AF-A0A954M983-F1
#
_cell.length_a   1.000
_cell.length_b   1.000
_cell.length_c   1.000
_cell.angle_alpha   90.00
_cell.angle_beta   90.00
_cell.angle_gamma   90.00
#
_symmetry.space_group_name_H-M   'P 1'
#
loop_
_entity.id
_entity.type
_entity.pdbx_description
1 polymer ?
#
loop_
_entity_poly.entity_id
_entity_poly.type
_entity_poly.pdbx_seq_one_letter_code
_entity_poly.pdbx_strand_id
1 'polypeptide(L)' 'KRKAMNILQVCFRDNVKARRMNSDGSYSRLDPGNDAPLRSQQEFQRLAREAEENAFEAKRLMFVPIEPN' A
#
# COMPACT_ATOMS: atom_id res chain seq x y z
N LYS A 1 -13.29 4.83 -4.20
CA LYS A 1 -13.12 3.89 -5.33
C LYS A 1 -11.67 3.77 -5.81
N ARG A 2 -10.99 4.87 -6.21
CA ARG A 2 -9.60 4.84 -6.72
C ARG A 2 -8.57 4.22 -5.74
N LYS A 3 -8.57 4.64 -4.47
CA LYS A 3 -7.66 4.10 -3.45
C LYS A 3 -7.79 2.58 -3.27
N ALA A 4 -9.01 2.06 -3.22
CA ALA A 4 -9.26 0.63 -3.12
C ALA A 4 -8.73 -0.14 -4.34
N MET A 5 -8.88 0.40 -5.55
CA MET A 5 -8.31 -0.22 -6.75
C MET A 5 -6.79 -0.25 -6.73
N ASN A 6 -6.14 0.82 -6.26
CA ASN A 6 -4.68 0.83 -6.11
C ASN A 6 -4.20 -0.22 -5.10
N ILE A 7 -4.90 -0.37 -3.96
CA ILE A 7 -4.59 -1.39 -2.96
C ILE A 7 -4.71 -2.79 -3.59
N LEU A 8 -5.80 -3.08 -4.30
CA LEU A 8 -6.00 -4.36 -4.96
C LEU A 8 -4.92 -4.63 -6.01
N GLN A 9 -4.52 -3.62 -6.80
CA GLN A 9 -3.44 -3.75 -7.77
C GLN A 9 -2.11 -4.13 -7.10
N VAL A 10 -1.77 -3.53 -5.95
CA VAL A 10 -0.57 -3.90 -5.19
C VAL A 10 -0.66 -5.33 -4.67
N CYS A 11 -1.83 -5.76 -4.17
CA CYS A 11 -2.04 -7.14 -3.75
C CYS A 11 -1.85 -8.14 -4.90
N PHE A 12 -2.39 -7.86 -6.08
CA PHE A 12 -2.27 -8.75 -7.24
C PHE A 12 -0.85 -8.81 -7.84
N ARG A 13 -0.03 -7.78 -7.58
CA ARG A 13 1.38 -7.75 -7.99
C ARG A 13 2.34 -8.35 -6.96
N ASP A 14 1.85 -8.75 -5.78
CA ASP A 14 2.69 -9.37 -4.77
C ASP A 14 3.21 -10.71 -5.31
N ASN A 15 4.53 -10.81 -5.49
CA ASN A 15 5.19 -12.00 -6.00
C ASN A 15 6.11 -12.65 -4.95
N VAL A 16 6.10 -12.14 -3.71
CA VAL A 16 6.94 -12.63 -2.59
C VAL A 16 6.14 -13.50 -1.63
N LYS A 17 4.93 -13.06 -1.27
CA LYS A 17 4.08 -13.70 -0.26
C LYS A 17 2.78 -14.26 -0.83
N ALA A 18 2.33 -13.79 -1.99
CA ALA A 18 1.14 -14.34 -2.61
C ALA A 18 1.29 -15.84 -2.95
N ARG A 19 0.15 -16.52 -2.97
CA ARG A 19 0.00 -17.93 -3.30
C ARG A 19 -1.17 -18.08 -4.27
N ARG A 20 -1.05 -18.99 -5.23
CA ARG A 20 -2.18 -19.41 -6.06
C ARG A 20 -2.90 -20.53 -5.33
N MET A 21 -4.20 -20.36 -5.10
CA MET A 21 -5.08 -21.43 -4.64
C MET A 21 -5.40 -22.31 -5.85
N ASN A 22 -5.13 -23.60 -5.73
CA ASN A 22 -5.44 -24.60 -6.73
C ASN A 22 -6.87 -25.14 -6.51
N SER A 23 -7.42 -25.82 -7.52
CA SER A 23 -8.80 -26.36 -7.46
C SER A 23 -9.00 -27.42 -6.38
N ASP A 24 -7.91 -28.05 -5.91
CA ASP A 24 -7.90 -29.02 -4.83
C ASP A 24 -7.79 -28.37 -3.43
N GLY A 25 -7.79 -27.04 -3.36
CA GLY A 25 -7.63 -26.27 -2.12
C GLY A 25 -6.19 -26.13 -1.63
N SER A 26 -5.21 -26.72 -2.33
CA SER A 26 -3.79 -26.52 -2.03
C SER A 26 -3.31 -25.14 -2.47
N TYR A 27 -2.15 -24.72 -1.95
CA TYR A 27 -1.54 -23.43 -2.28
C TYR A 27 -0.15 -23.61 -2.88
N SER A 28 0.07 -23.02 -4.05
CA SER A 28 1.38 -23.00 -4.73
C SER A 28 2.02 -21.60 -4.67
N ARG A 29 3.35 -21.54 -4.68
CA ARG A 29 4.07 -20.26 -4.83
C ARG A 29 3.83 -19.73 -6.25
N LEU A 30 3.73 -18.40 -6.37
CA LEU A 30 3.81 -17.77 -7.68
C LEU A 30 5.26 -17.77 -8.17
N ASP A 31 5.44 -17.95 -9.47
CA ASP A 31 6.71 -17.70 -10.14
C ASP A 31 6.80 -16.19 -10.45
N PRO A 32 7.78 -15.46 -9.87
CA PRO A 32 7.96 -14.04 -10.15
C PRO A 32 8.50 -13.75 -11.55
N GLY A 33 9.00 -14.74 -12.29
CA GLY A 33 9.65 -14.52 -13.59
C GLY A 33 10.79 -13.51 -13.49
N ASN A 34 10.77 -12.48 -14.35
CA ASN A 34 11.75 -11.39 -14.36
C ASN A 34 11.31 -10.16 -13.54
N ASP A 35 10.15 -10.20 -12.88
CA ASP A 35 9.66 -9.06 -12.12
C ASP A 35 10.48 -8.87 -10.85
N ALA A 36 10.73 -7.60 -10.51
CA ALA A 36 11.35 -7.24 -9.24
C ALA A 36 10.49 -7.77 -8.06
N PRO A 37 11.13 -8.18 -6.95
CA PRO A 37 10.40 -8.68 -5.79
C PRO A 37 9.52 -7.57 -5.19
N LEU A 38 8.23 -7.83 -5.11
CA LEU A 38 7.23 -6.95 -4.52
C LEU A 38 6.48 -7.68 -3.41
N ARG A 39 6.51 -7.10 -2.22
CA ARG A 39 5.74 -7.54 -1.05
C ARG A 39 4.75 -6.44 -0.65
N SER A 40 3.47 -6.72 -0.86
CA SER A 40 2.35 -5.79 -0.62
C SER A 40 2.38 -5.15 0.78
N GLN A 41 2.72 -5.92 1.80
CA GLN A 41 2.79 -5.45 3.20
C GLN A 41 3.82 -4.34 3.40
N GLN A 42 4.98 -4.43 2.75
CA GLN A 42 6.02 -3.41 2.82
C GLN A 42 5.61 -2.17 2.02
N GLU A 43 4.99 -2.38 0.87
CA GLU A 43 4.50 -1.28 0.04
C GLU A 43 3.39 -0.49 0.72
N PHE A 44 2.45 -1.16 1.39
CA PHE A 44 1.42 -0.49 2.17
C PHE A 44 1.98 0.26 3.38
N GLN A 45 2.99 -0.30 4.04
CA GLN A 45 3.69 0.41 5.11
C GLN A 45 4.33 1.71 4.59
N ARG A 46 5.02 1.66 3.44
CA ARG A 46 5.63 2.83 2.80
C ARG A 46 4.59 3.89 2.49
N LEU A 47 3.51 3.50 1.80
CA LEU A 47 2.43 4.42 1.42
C LEU A 47 1.73 5.06 2.63
N ALA A 48 1.57 4.31 3.72
CA ALA A 48 0.99 4.84 4.96
C ALA A 48 1.90 5.90 5.60
N ARG A 49 3.22 5.65 5.64
CA ARG A 49 4.20 6.64 6.15
C ARG A 49 4.19 7.92 5.32
N GLU A 50 4.22 7.79 3.99
CA GLU A 50 4.17 8.94 3.10
C GLU A 50 2.86 9.73 3.26
N ALA A 51 1.73 9.05 3.47
CA ALA A 51 0.46 9.73 3.71
C ALA A 51 0.46 10.53 5.02
N GLU A 52 1.05 9.99 6.08
CA GLU A 52 1.22 10.65 7.39
C GLU A 52 2.11 11.89 7.25
N GLU A 53 3.28 11.75 6.61
CA GLU A 53 4.24 12.84 6.38
C GLU A 53 3.61 13.98 5.60
N ASN A 54 2.89 13.67 4.51
CA ASN A 54 2.19 14.67 3.71
C ASN A 54 1.08 15.38 4.51
N ALA A 55 0.34 14.64 5.34
CA ALA A 55 -0.69 15.22 6.19
C ALA A 55 -0.10 16.13 7.28
N PHE A 56 1.05 15.76 7.82
CA PHE A 56 1.78 16.57 8.79
C PHE A 56 2.25 17.89 8.17
N GLU A 57 2.90 17.85 7.01
CA GLU A 57 3.37 19.06 6.31
C GLU A 57 2.19 19.97 5.89
N ALA A 58 1.08 19.39 5.43
CA ALA A 58 -0.12 20.16 5.11
C ALA A 58 -0.69 20.90 6.34
N LYS A 59 -0.71 20.25 7.52
CA LYS A 59 -1.13 20.88 8.78
C LYS A 59 -0.16 21.95 9.22
N ARG A 60 1.16 21.73 9.07
CA ARG A 60 2.20 22.71 9.41
C ARG A 60 2.04 24.03 8.64
N LEU A 61 1.60 23.93 7.39
CA LEU A 61 1.35 25.08 6.51
C LEU A 61 -0.04 25.69 6.67
N MET A 62 -0.90 25.13 7.52
CA MET A 62 -2.26 25.61 7.71
C MET A 62 -2.26 26.86 8.59
N PHE A 63 -2.78 27.97 8.05
CA PHE A 63 -3.00 29.18 8.83
C PHE A 63 -4.11 28.93 9.87
N VAL A 64 -3.82 29.28 11.13
CA VAL A 64 -4.81 29.27 12.22
C VAL A 64 -4.98 30.73 12.70
N PRO A 65 -6.17 31.33 12.54
CA PRO A 65 -6.44 32.66 13.06
C PRO A 65 -6.36 32.67 14.59
N ILE A 66 -5.77 33.72 15.17
CA ILE A 66 -5.77 33.93 16.61
C ILE A 66 -7.14 34.52 16.98
N GLU A 67 -7.92 33.80 17.78
CA GLU A 67 -9.16 34.34 18.32
C GLU A 67 -8.82 35.30 19.49
N PRO A 68 -9.42 36.51 19.53
CA PRO A 68 -9.22 37.43 20.64
C PRO A 68 -9.90 36.88 21.90
N ASN A 69 -9.14 36.87 23.01
CA ASN A 69 -9.61 36.47 24.34
C ASN A 69 -10.69 37.40 24.89
#